data_AF-B3PHT8-F1
#
_entry.id   AF-B3PHT8-F1
#
_cell.length_a   1.000
_cell.length_b   1.000
_cell.length_c   1.000
_cell.angle_alpha   90.00
_cell.angle_beta   90.00
_cell.angle_gamma   90.00
#
_symmetry.space_group_name_H-M   'P 1'
#
loop_
_entity.id
_entity.type
_entity.pdbx_description
1 polymer ?
#
loop_
_entity_poly.entity_id
_entity_poly.type
_entity_poly.pdbx_seq_one_letter_code
_entity_poly.pdbx_strand_id
1 'polypeptide(L)'
;MQTTPTARAREPLHIYLTLAQSSLVLEALVEKPFKEVFELIGKLNHQAQPFYQPDADPESPSRFVLEPPELSLCVRALGDLPYNRVCSLVALLHQQLQAQQAGLDRVHTP
;
A
#
# COMPACT_ATOMS: atom_id res chain seq x y z
N MET A 1 -15.71 -34.03 12.36
CA MET A 1 -16.38 -32.87 11.74
C MET A 1 -15.71 -31.60 12.25
N GLN A 2 -15.53 -30.63 11.34
CA GLN A 2 -14.91 -29.30 11.51
C GLN A 2 -13.37 -29.26 11.48
N THR A 3 -12.83 -29.23 10.25
CA THR A 3 -11.58 -28.50 9.96
C THR A 3 -11.92 -27.02 9.91
N THR A 4 -11.62 -26.28 10.97
CA THR A 4 -11.60 -24.81 10.95
C THR A 4 -10.66 -24.38 9.83
N PRO A 5 -11.05 -23.49 8.89
CA PRO A 5 -10.10 -22.97 7.92
C PRO A 5 -9.08 -22.13 8.69
N THR A 6 -7.87 -22.65 8.83
CA THR A 6 -6.69 -21.87 9.22
C THR A 6 -6.70 -20.60 8.39
N ALA A 7 -6.88 -19.45 9.04
CA ALA A 7 -6.73 -18.15 8.42
C ALA A 7 -5.39 -18.17 7.68
N ARG A 8 -5.41 -18.23 6.34
CA ARG A 8 -4.18 -18.11 5.55
C ARG A 8 -3.53 -16.82 6.03
N ALA A 9 -2.35 -16.93 6.64
CA ALA A 9 -1.53 -15.77 6.94
C ALA A 9 -1.40 -15.02 5.62
N ARG A 10 -2.06 -13.86 5.55
CA ARG A 10 -2.16 -13.07 4.34
C ARG A 10 -0.77 -12.46 4.17
N GLU A 11 -0.03 -12.91 3.17
CA GLU A 11 1.34 -12.43 2.97
C GLU A 11 1.36 -10.91 2.80
N PRO A 12 2.38 -10.23 3.37
CA PRO A 12 2.54 -8.81 3.23
C PRO A 12 2.75 -8.43 1.76
N LEU A 13 2.11 -7.35 1.35
CA LEU A 13 2.14 -6.80 -0.01
C LEU A 13 3.27 -5.79 -0.11
N HIS A 14 4.09 -5.90 -1.15
CA HIS A 14 5.16 -4.96 -1.43
C HIS A 14 4.68 -3.97 -2.48
N ILE A 15 4.55 -2.70 -2.08
CA ILE A 15 4.09 -1.62 -2.93
C ILE A 15 5.21 -0.60 -3.10
N TYR A 16 5.52 -0.23 -4.33
CA TYR A 16 6.52 0.78 -4.67
C TYR A 16 5.81 2.09 -4.97
N LEU A 17 6.10 3.11 -4.17
CA LEU A 17 5.50 4.44 -4.27
C LEU A 17 6.59 5.49 -4.36
N THR A 18 6.38 6.54 -5.14
CA THR A 18 7.21 7.75 -5.08
C THR A 18 6.83 8.61 -3.86
N LEU A 19 7.59 9.68 -3.59
CA LEU A 19 7.25 10.61 -2.51
C LEU A 19 5.84 11.16 -2.71
N ALA A 20 5.54 11.72 -3.89
CA ALA A 20 4.25 12.31 -4.20
C ALA A 20 3.08 11.30 -4.04
N GLN A 21 3.28 10.04 -4.44
CA GLN A 21 2.27 8.99 -4.30
C GLN A 21 2.05 8.62 -2.83
N SER A 22 3.14 8.48 -2.04
CA SER A 22 3.03 8.18 -0.61
C SER A 22 2.39 9.32 0.18
N SER A 23 2.69 10.58 -0.16
CA SER A 23 2.05 11.76 0.40
C SER A 23 0.55 11.79 0.10
N LEU A 24 0.13 11.43 -1.12
CA LEU A 24 -1.29 11.38 -1.48
C LEU A 24 -2.05 10.30 -0.68
N VAL A 25 -1.42 9.15 -0.42
CA VAL A 25 -1.99 8.12 0.48
C VAL A 25 -2.14 8.66 1.89
N LEU A 26 -1.11 9.34 2.41
CA LEU A 26 -1.16 9.95 3.75
C LEU A 26 -2.24 11.03 3.86
N GLU A 27 -2.36 11.91 2.86
CA GLU A 27 -3.43 12.92 2.78
C GLU A 27 -4.82 12.27 2.86
N ALA A 28 -5.05 11.22 2.08
CA ALA A 28 -6.32 10.50 2.09
C ALA A 28 -6.62 9.84 3.45
N LEU A 29 -5.61 9.30 4.13
CA LEU A 29 -5.76 8.64 5.43
C LEU A 29 -6.04 9.63 6.55
N VAL A 30 -5.52 10.86 6.49
CA VAL A 30 -5.75 11.89 7.52
C VAL A 30 -7.22 12.29 7.62
N GLU A 31 -7.97 12.19 6.52
CA GLU A 31 -9.42 12.47 6.49
C GLU A 31 -10.27 11.35 7.11
N LYS A 32 -9.65 10.24 7.54
CA LYS A 32 -10.34 9.09 8.16
C LYS A 32 -10.38 9.20 9.68
N PRO A 33 -11.33 8.49 10.34
CA PRO A 33 -11.36 8.42 11.78
C PRO A 33 -10.02 7.95 12.35
N PHE A 34 -9.43 8.75 13.23
CA PHE A 34 -8.08 8.53 13.78
C PHE A 34 -7.82 7.10 14.26
N LYS A 35 -8.81 6.48 14.93
CA LYS A 35 -8.70 5.11 15.46
C LYS A 35 -8.47 4.03 14.38
N GLU A 36 -8.84 4.31 13.13
CA GLU A 36 -8.68 3.37 12.01
C GLU A 36 -7.31 3.50 11.34
N VAL A 37 -6.70 4.69 11.38
CA VAL A 37 -5.53 5.04 10.56
C VAL A 37 -4.25 5.34 11.33
N PHE A 38 -4.31 5.58 12.65
CA PHE A 38 -3.16 6.04 13.43
C PHE A 38 -1.91 5.16 13.25
N GLU A 39 -2.05 3.85 13.47
CA GLU A 39 -0.93 2.89 13.34
C GLU A 39 -0.42 2.84 11.89
N LEU A 40 -1.33 2.87 10.91
CA LEU A 40 -1.00 2.82 9.49
C LEU A 40 -0.25 4.09 9.03
N ILE A 41 -0.71 5.27 9.46
CA ILE A 41 -0.05 6.55 9.17
C ILE A 41 1.35 6.55 9.78
N GLY A 42 1.51 6.09 11.02
CA GLY A 42 2.82 5.96 11.67
C GLY A 42 3.75 5.03 10.88
N LYS A 43 3.25 3.86 10.50
CA LYS A 43 3.96 2.87 9.69
C LYS A 43 4.38 3.42 8.31
N LEU A 44 3.48 4.10 7.60
CA LEU A 44 3.75 4.70 6.30
C LEU A 44 4.77 5.83 6.41
N ASN A 45 4.66 6.70 7.41
CA ASN A 45 5.64 7.78 7.65
C ASN A 45 7.03 7.23 7.96
N HIS A 46 7.12 6.16 8.77
CA HIS A 46 8.40 5.52 9.03
C HIS A 46 9.02 4.92 7.75
N GLN A 47 8.21 4.27 6.92
CA GLN A 47 8.66 3.74 5.63
C GLN A 47 9.00 4.82 4.60
N ALA A 48 8.45 6.03 4.74
CA ALA A 48 8.77 7.19 3.91
C ALA A 48 10.06 7.91 4.33
N GLN A 49 10.71 7.53 5.44
CA GLN A 49 11.99 8.13 5.88
C GLN A 49 13.07 8.24 4.79
N PRO A 50 13.25 7.26 3.88
CA PRO A 50 14.23 7.36 2.81
C PRO A 50 14.07 8.60 1.92
N PHE A 51 12.86 9.15 1.78
CA PHE A 51 12.60 10.36 0.98
C PHE A 51 13.12 11.65 1.62
N TYR A 52 13.43 11.64 2.91
CA TYR A 52 13.89 12.83 3.64
C TYR A 52 15.41 12.88 3.81
N GLN A 53 16.15 11.96 3.18
CA GLN A 53 17.60 11.99 3.17
C GLN A 53 18.12 13.02 2.15
N PRO A 54 19.30 13.64 2.40
CA PRO A 54 19.81 14.73 1.56
C PRO A 54 20.08 14.34 0.09
N ASP A 55 20.34 13.06 -0.19
CA ASP A 55 20.55 12.50 -1.53
C ASP A 55 19.31 11.75 -2.07
N ALA A 56 18.14 11.92 -1.44
CA ALA A 56 16.94 11.22 -1.86
C ALA A 56 16.38 11.79 -3.17
N ASP A 57 16.13 10.91 -4.14
CA ASP A 57 15.39 11.25 -5.34
C ASP A 57 13.89 11.06 -5.08
N PRO A 58 13.06 12.13 -5.12
CA PRO A 58 11.64 12.04 -4.79
C PRO A 58 10.80 11.31 -5.85
N GLU A 59 11.33 11.15 -7.07
CA GLU A 59 10.68 10.46 -8.17
C GLU A 59 11.00 8.95 -8.17
N SER A 60 12.07 8.55 -7.49
CA SER A 60 12.47 7.16 -7.34
C SER A 60 11.52 6.40 -6.38
N PRO A 61 10.84 5.33 -6.84
CA PRO A 61 9.91 4.59 -6.01
C PRO A 61 10.62 3.88 -4.84
N SER A 62 10.12 4.09 -3.62
CA SER A 62 10.54 3.37 -2.42
C SER A 62 9.56 2.25 -2.09
N ARG A 63 10.07 1.17 -1.49
CA ARG A 63 9.28 -0.01 -1.11
C ARG A 63 8.54 0.23 0.21
N PHE A 64 7.23 0.03 0.17
CA PHE A 64 6.30 -0.01 1.31
C PHE A 64 5.77 -1.43 1.48
N VAL A 65 5.76 -1.91 2.71
CA VAL A 65 5.24 -3.22 3.12
C VAL A 65 3.92 -3.00 3.83
N LEU A 66 2.84 -3.54 3.25
CA LEU A 66 1.47 -3.37 3.73
C LEU A 66 0.76 -4.71 3.85
N GLU A 67 0.03 -4.90 4.95
CA GLU A 67 -0.90 -6.01 5.08
C GLU A 67 -2.10 -5.78 4.15
N PRO A 68 -2.76 -6.84 3.65
CA PRO A 68 -3.95 -6.68 2.82
C PRO A 68 -5.08 -5.81 3.40
N PRO A 69 -5.43 -5.86 4.71
CA PRO A 69 -6.38 -4.90 5.28
C PRO A 69 -5.88 -3.45 5.26
N GLU A 70 -4.58 -3.21 5.46
CA GLU A 70 -3.98 -1.88 5.41
C GLU A 70 -4.05 -1.30 4.00
N LEU A 71 -3.70 -2.09 2.97
CA LEU A 71 -3.82 -1.64 1.59
C LEU A 71 -5.28 -1.38 1.19
N SER A 72 -6.21 -2.23 1.64
CA SER A 72 -7.64 -1.99 1.42
C SER A 72 -8.09 -0.67 2.05
N LEU A 73 -7.55 -0.29 3.22
CA LEU A 73 -7.85 0.98 3.85
C LEU A 73 -7.28 2.15 3.04
N CYS A 74 -6.03 2.04 2.56
CA CYS A 74 -5.42 3.05 1.67
C CYS A 74 -6.25 3.26 0.39
N VAL A 75 -6.64 2.19 -0.30
CA VAL A 75 -7.43 2.29 -1.55
C VAL A 75 -8.80 2.88 -1.30
N ARG A 76 -9.46 2.52 -0.19
CA ARG A 76 -10.75 3.11 0.21
C ARG A 76 -10.61 4.60 0.48
N ALA A 77 -9.58 5.00 1.23
CA ALA A 77 -9.33 6.40 1.55
C ALA A 77 -9.03 7.22 0.29
N LEU A 78 -8.23 6.69 -0.64
CA LEU A 78 -7.98 7.32 -1.93
C LEU A 78 -9.27 7.49 -2.74
N GLY A 79 -10.25 6.59 -2.58
CA GLY A 79 -11.55 6.66 -3.25
C GLY A 79 -12.40 7.86 -2.88
N ASP A 80 -12.13 8.53 -1.75
CA ASP A 80 -12.85 9.74 -1.33
C ASP A 80 -12.25 11.03 -1.91
N LEU A 81 -11.06 10.96 -2.49
CA LEU A 81 -10.40 12.09 -3.14
C LEU A 81 -10.87 12.26 -4.60
N PRO A 82 -10.69 13.46 -5.20
CA PRO A 82 -11.05 13.72 -6.59
C PRO A 82 -10.41 12.73 -7.56
N TYR A 83 -11.22 12.14 -8.46
CA TYR A 83 -10.78 11.09 -9.39
C TYR A 83 -9.52 11.45 -10.19
N ASN A 84 -9.41 12.69 -10.66
CA ASN A 84 -8.26 13.19 -11.42
C ASN A 84 -6.93 13.16 -10.65
N ARG A 85 -6.96 13.10 -9.31
CA ARG A 85 -5.77 12.96 -8.48
C ARG A 85 -5.40 11.51 -8.22
N VAL A 86 -6.39 10.64 -8.04
CA VAL A 86 -6.17 9.27 -7.54
C VAL A 86 -6.20 8.18 -8.59
N CYS A 87 -6.79 8.42 -9.77
CA CYS A 87 -6.99 7.38 -10.77
C CYS A 87 -5.69 6.70 -11.19
N SER A 88 -4.63 7.47 -11.43
CA SER A 88 -3.31 6.96 -11.82
C SER A 88 -2.68 6.13 -10.70
N LEU A 89 -2.81 6.58 -9.43
CA LEU A 89 -2.27 5.85 -8.29
C LEU A 89 -3.04 4.54 -8.05
N VAL A 90 -4.37 4.56 -8.10
CA VAL A 90 -5.19 3.35 -7.94
C VAL A 90 -4.91 2.34 -9.06
N ALA A 91 -4.78 2.80 -10.30
CA ALA A 91 -4.39 1.94 -11.42
C ALA A 91 -3.00 1.31 -11.20
N LEU A 92 -2.03 2.11 -10.74
CA LEU A 92 -0.69 1.63 -10.40
C LEU A 92 -0.73 0.57 -9.29
N LEU A 93 -1.48 0.81 -8.21
CA LEU A 93 -1.63 -0.15 -7.10
C LEU A 93 -2.24 -1.47 -7.60
N HIS A 94 -3.27 -1.43 -8.44
CA HIS A 94 -3.85 -2.62 -9.05
C HIS A 94 -2.83 -3.37 -9.92
N GLN A 95 -2.04 -2.67 -10.74
CA GLN A 95 -1.00 -3.28 -11.55
C GLN A 95 0.06 -3.99 -10.68
N GLN A 96 0.51 -3.36 -9.60
CA GLN A 96 1.49 -3.95 -8.69
C GLN A 96 0.94 -5.18 -7.96
N LEU A 97 -0.35 -5.19 -7.60
CA LEU A 97 -0.99 -6.36 -7.02
C LEU A 97 -1.08 -7.52 -7.99
N GLN A 98 -1.50 -7.27 -9.23
CA GLN A 98 -1.58 -8.29 -10.27
C GLN A 98 -0.20 -8.87 -10.59
N ALA A 99 0.84 -8.03 -10.67
CA ALA A 99 2.21 -8.47 -10.89
C ALA A 99 2.73 -9.38 -9.76
N GLN A 100 2.38 -9.07 -8.50
CA GLN A 100 2.75 -9.89 -7.36
C GLN A 100 1.99 -11.22 -7.34
N GLN A 101 0.70 -11.23 -7.68
CA GLN A 101 -0.08 -12.46 -7.81
C GLN A 101 0.43 -13.36 -8.94
N ALA A 102 0.76 -12.78 -10.10
CA ALA A 102 1.35 -13.51 -11.22
C ALA A 102 2.78 -14.00 -10.93
N GLY A 103 3.54 -13.27 -10.10
CA GLY A 103 4.85 -13.67 -9.61
C GLY A 103 4.78 -14.84 -8.62
N LEU A 104 3.80 -14.83 -7.72
CA LEU A 104 3.53 -15.94 -6.78
C LEU A 104 3.12 -17.23 -7.52
N ASP A 105 2.32 -17.12 -8.58
CA ASP A 105 1.85 -18.26 -9.37
C ASP A 105 3.01 -19.02 -10.07
N ARG A 106 4.11 -18.33 -10.38
CA ARG A 106 5.29 -18.92 -11.05
C ARG A 106 6.26 -19.65 -10.11
N VAL A 107 6.19 -19.42 -8.80
CA VAL A 107 7.05 -20.10 -7.81
C VAL A 107 6.50 -21.48 -7.43
N HIS A 108 5.25 -21.79 -7.81
CA HIS A 108 4.59 -23.07 -7.55
C HIS A 108 4.49 -23.93 -8.82
N THR A 109 5.64 -24.42 -9.32
CA THR A 109 5.67 -25.50 -10.33
C THR A 109 6.55 -26.65 -9.77
N PRO A 110 6.10 -27.91 -9.85
CA PRO A 110 6.52 -29.04 -9.01
C PRO A 110 7.94 -29.56 -9.26
#